data_AF-F4HIZ4-F1
#
_entry.id   AF-F4HIZ4-F1
#
_cell.length_a   1.000
_cell.length_b   1.000
_cell.length_c   1.000
_cell.angle_alpha   90.00
_cell.angle_beta   90.00
_cell.angle_gamma   90.00
#
_symmetry.space_group_name_H-M   'P 1'
#
loop_
_entity.id
_entity.type
_entity.pdbx_description
1 polymer ?
#
loop_
_entity_poly.entity_id
_entity_poly.type
_entity_poly.pdbx_seq_one_letter_code
_entity_poly.pdbx_strand_id
1 'polypeptide(L)'
;MFKSRLWIKIPAYAWMFYLPQIFSISMWGALFGNGGLFLMFIASSIGYLIRGVMFLTFPLILLKILLRSHFKMSPEVVEYFKPLAVYGIIAFLMRSANVIFPQFSIIRGILEQGLLLTALIFSYYKLGIIVSSNFQERQSLVKITGFMAGIATCLIFPPPL
;
A
#
# COMPACT_ATOMS: atom_id res chain seq x y z
N MET A 1 4.99 -1.24 -26.64
CA MET A 1 5.55 -2.23 -25.70
C MET A 1 5.53 -1.79 -24.21
N PHE A 2 4.69 -0.83 -23.78
CA PHE A 2 4.73 -0.24 -22.42
C PHE A 2 3.65 -0.73 -21.44
N LYS A 3 2.58 -1.40 -21.90
CA LYS A 3 1.48 -1.86 -21.04
C LYS A 3 1.89 -2.99 -20.07
N SER A 4 2.82 -3.86 -20.45
CA SER A 4 3.21 -5.06 -19.68
C SER A 4 3.77 -4.75 -18.28
N ARG A 5 4.54 -3.67 -18.11
CA ARG A 5 5.18 -3.37 -16.82
C ARG A 5 4.21 -2.84 -15.75
N LEU A 6 3.10 -2.20 -16.16
CA LEU A 6 2.11 -1.65 -15.22
C LEU A 6 1.38 -2.77 -14.46
N TRP A 7 0.92 -3.78 -15.21
CA TRP A 7 0.15 -4.91 -14.68
C TRP A 7 0.94 -5.77 -13.69
N ILE A 8 2.27 -5.70 -13.73
CA ILE A 8 3.15 -6.41 -12.78
C ILE A 8 3.46 -5.52 -11.56
N LYS A 9 3.65 -4.21 -11.75
CA LYS A 9 3.97 -3.28 -10.65
C LYS A 9 2.85 -3.18 -9.61
N ILE A 10 1.59 -3.10 -10.04
CA ILE A 10 0.43 -2.99 -9.14
C ILE A 10 0.36 -4.17 -8.15
N PRO A 11 0.30 -5.44 -8.61
CA PRO A 11 0.24 -6.58 -7.70
C PRO A 11 1.52 -6.71 -6.86
N ALA A 12 2.70 -6.42 -7.41
CA ALA A 12 3.95 -6.46 -6.64
C ALA A 12 3.93 -5.45 -5.47
N TYR A 13 3.56 -4.20 -5.74
CA TYR A 13 3.46 -3.17 -4.72
C TYR A 13 2.37 -3.45 -3.69
N ALA A 14 1.21 -3.93 -4.15
CA ALA A 14 0.12 -4.35 -3.27
C ALA A 14 0.55 -5.47 -2.31
N TRP A 15 1.23 -6.49 -2.84
CA TRP A 15 1.74 -7.61 -2.06
C TRP A 15 2.82 -7.17 -1.07
N MET A 16 3.77 -6.34 -1.50
CA MET A 16 4.82 -5.78 -0.63
C MET A 16 4.24 -4.98 0.54
N PHE A 17 3.22 -4.15 0.29
CA PHE A 17 2.59 -3.33 1.34
C PHE A 17 1.94 -4.17 2.45
N TYR A 18 1.33 -5.31 2.09
CA TYR A 18 0.67 -6.21 3.04
C TYR A 18 1.52 -7.41 3.48
N LEU A 19 2.78 -7.48 3.04
CA LEU A 19 3.75 -8.48 3.47
C LEU A 19 3.79 -8.70 5.01
N PRO A 20 3.77 -7.65 5.86
CA PRO A 20 3.80 -7.86 7.31
C PRO A 20 2.56 -8.61 7.83
N GLN A 21 1.39 -8.41 7.22
CA GLN A 21 0.14 -9.05 7.63
C GLN A 21 0.04 -10.47 7.08
N ILE A 22 0.47 -10.68 5.84
CA ILE A 22 0.61 -12.01 5.24
C ILE A 22 1.49 -12.88 6.13
N PHE A 23 2.65 -12.37 6.54
CA PHE A 23 3.55 -13.07 7.45
C PHE A 23 2.88 -13.37 8.81
N SER A 24 2.28 -12.35 9.45
CA SER A 24 1.63 -12.55 10.74
C SER A 24 0.51 -13.58 10.72
N ILE A 25 -0.33 -13.60 9.68
CA ILE A 25 -1.39 -14.63 9.54
C ILE A 25 -0.79 -16.01 9.27
N SER A 26 0.26 -16.08 8.44
CA SER A 26 0.94 -17.35 8.14
C SER A 26 1.50 -18.02 9.38
N MET A 27 1.98 -17.23 10.36
CA MET A 27 2.48 -17.75 11.63
C MET A 27 1.41 -18.43 12.49
N TRP A 28 0.13 -18.08 12.35
CA TRP A 28 -0.96 -18.85 12.99
C TRP A 28 -1.11 -20.23 12.38
N GLY A 29 -0.88 -20.36 11.07
CA GLY A 29 -0.86 -21.64 10.36
C GLY A 29 0.24 -22.58 10.86
N ALA A 30 1.32 -22.05 11.44
CA ALA A 30 2.40 -22.84 12.02
C ALA A 30 1.93 -23.74 13.17
N LEU A 31 0.86 -23.35 13.89
CA LEU A 31 0.23 -24.18 14.93
C LEU A 31 -0.32 -25.51 14.38
N PHE A 32 -0.57 -25.60 13.08
CA PHE A 32 -1.06 -26.78 12.38
C PHE A 32 0.03 -27.46 11.53
N GLY A 33 1.31 -27.13 11.79
CA GLY A 33 2.46 -27.67 11.06
C GLY A 33 2.71 -27.01 9.69
N ASN A 34 3.64 -27.59 8.92
CA ASN A 34 4.11 -27.02 7.64
C ASN A 34 2.99 -26.85 6.61
N GLY A 35 2.05 -27.81 6.55
CA GLY A 35 0.89 -27.72 5.66
C GLY A 35 -0.04 -26.56 6.01
N GLY A 36 -0.29 -26.34 7.31
CA GLY A 36 -1.08 -25.20 7.79
C GLY A 36 -0.41 -23.86 7.51
N LEU A 37 0.90 -23.76 7.73
CA LEU A 37 1.68 -22.56 7.41
C LEU A 37 1.58 -22.22 5.92
N PHE A 38 1.77 -23.21 5.04
CA PHE A 38 1.72 -23.01 3.59
C PHE A 38 0.33 -22.58 3.11
N LEU A 39 -0.73 -23.22 3.59
CA LEU A 39 -2.11 -22.87 3.22
C LEU A 39 -2.48 -21.47 3.69
N MET A 40 -2.12 -21.10 4.93
CA MET A 40 -2.36 -19.76 5.46
C MET A 40 -1.56 -18.70 4.71
N PHE A 41 -0.33 -19.02 4.28
CA PHE A 41 0.46 -18.13 3.44
C PHE A 41 -0.20 -17.86 2.09
N ILE A 42 -0.72 -18.89 1.42
CA ILE A 42 -1.43 -18.73 0.14
C ILE A 42 -2.71 -17.93 0.35
N ALA A 43 -3.55 -18.32 1.32
CA ALA A 43 -4.84 -17.68 1.56
C ALA A 43 -4.67 -16.20 1.92
N SER A 44 -3.75 -15.89 2.83
CA SER A 44 -3.45 -14.51 3.20
C SER A 44 -2.82 -13.72 2.05
N SER A 45 -1.91 -14.32 1.27
CA SER A 45 -1.32 -13.68 0.09
C SER A 45 -2.37 -13.27 -0.93
N ILE A 46 -3.33 -14.14 -1.25
CA ILE A 46 -4.41 -13.83 -2.20
C ILE A 46 -5.33 -12.74 -1.63
N GLY A 47 -5.81 -12.90 -0.40
CA GLY A 47 -6.73 -11.96 0.22
C GLY A 47 -6.14 -10.55 0.34
N TYR A 48 -4.90 -10.45 0.80
CA TYR A 48 -4.22 -9.17 0.94
C TYR A 48 -3.73 -8.59 -0.38
N LEU A 49 -3.44 -9.42 -1.39
CA LEU A 49 -3.17 -8.93 -2.73
C LEU A 49 -4.40 -8.20 -3.29
N ILE A 50 -5.59 -8.81 -3.21
CA ILE A 50 -6.84 -8.17 -3.67
C ILE A 50 -7.07 -6.86 -2.91
N ARG A 51 -6.93 -6.87 -1.59
CA ARG A 51 -7.07 -5.67 -0.76
C ARG A 51 -6.06 -4.58 -1.14
N GLY A 52 -4.80 -4.94 -1.39
CA GLY A 52 -3.76 -4.00 -1.79
C GLY A 52 -3.99 -3.41 -3.18
N VAL A 53 -4.48 -4.21 -4.13
CA VAL A 53 -4.87 -3.71 -5.45
C VAL A 53 -6.02 -2.71 -5.31
N MET A 54 -7.04 -3.01 -4.50
CA MET A 54 -8.16 -2.09 -4.23
C MET A 54 -7.67 -0.80 -3.58
N PHE A 55 -6.85 -0.90 -2.53
CA PHE A 55 -6.29 0.26 -1.83
C PHE A 55 -5.43 1.16 -2.75
N LEU A 56 -4.69 0.58 -3.70
CA LEU A 56 -3.90 1.33 -4.68
C LEU A 56 -4.78 1.95 -5.78
N THR A 57 -5.75 1.22 -6.30
CA THR A 57 -6.54 1.68 -7.45
C THR A 57 -7.65 2.65 -7.05
N PHE A 58 -8.22 2.52 -5.86
CA PHE A 58 -9.33 3.34 -5.39
C PHE A 58 -9.07 4.86 -5.40
N PRO A 59 -7.96 5.41 -4.86
CA PRO A 59 -7.71 6.84 -4.92
C PRO A 59 -7.57 7.35 -6.35
N LEU A 60 -7.06 6.53 -7.27
CA LEU A 60 -6.95 6.88 -8.69
C LEU A 60 -8.32 6.96 -9.36
N ILE A 61 -9.20 5.98 -9.07
CA ILE A 61 -10.57 5.95 -9.56
C ILE A 61 -11.34 7.16 -9.01
N LEU A 62 -11.22 7.43 -7.71
CA LEU A 62 -11.87 8.55 -7.05
C LEU A 62 -11.42 9.88 -7.65
N LEU A 63 -10.12 10.07 -7.88
CA LEU A 63 -9.60 11.27 -8.55
C LEU A 63 -10.11 11.41 -9.98
N LYS A 64 -10.23 10.31 -10.72
CA LYS A 64 -10.76 10.31 -12.08
C LYS A 64 -12.21 10.78 -12.11
N ILE A 65 -13.02 10.33 -11.15
CA ILE A 65 -14.41 10.75 -10.99
C ILE A 65 -14.49 12.22 -10.58
N LEU A 66 -13.76 12.62 -9.52
CA LEU A 66 -13.81 13.97 -8.95
C LEU A 66 -13.32 15.04 -9.94
N LEU A 67 -12.24 14.77 -10.65
CA LEU A 67 -11.66 15.72 -11.61
C LEU A 67 -12.36 15.69 -12.96
N ARG A 68 -13.37 14.82 -13.16
CA ARG A 68 -14.09 14.60 -14.44
C ARG A 68 -13.16 14.56 -15.65
N SER A 69 -11.99 13.96 -15.50
CA SER A 69 -10.90 14.12 -16.47
C SER A 69 -10.41 12.79 -17.04
N HIS A 70 -10.04 12.84 -18.32
CA HIS A 70 -9.33 11.78 -19.01
C HIS A 70 -7.81 11.85 -18.74
N PHE A 71 -7.38 12.05 -17.49
CA PHE A 71 -5.95 12.03 -17.20
C PHE A 71 -5.39 10.65 -17.61
N LYS A 72 -4.33 10.65 -18.42
CA LYS A 72 -3.74 9.41 -18.92
C LYS A 72 -3.11 8.68 -17.75
N MET A 73 -3.59 7.46 -17.45
CA MET A 73 -2.91 6.57 -16.52
C MET A 73 -1.55 6.17 -17.11
N SER A 74 -0.50 6.88 -16.72
CA SER A 74 0.88 6.52 -17.05
C SER A 74 1.42 5.50 -16.04
N PRO A 75 2.47 4.73 -16.40
CA PRO A 75 3.16 3.85 -15.47
C PRO A 75 3.74 4.55 -14.23
N GLU A 76 4.00 5.85 -14.34
CA GLU A 76 4.54 6.69 -13.26
C GLU A 76 3.50 6.92 -12.17
N VAL A 77 2.20 6.89 -12.51
CA VAL A 77 1.12 7.03 -11.53
C VAL A 77 1.28 5.97 -10.44
N VAL A 78 1.50 4.71 -10.80
CA VAL A 78 1.65 3.61 -9.81
C VAL A 78 2.85 3.79 -8.88
N GLU A 79 3.82 4.63 -9.25
CA GLU A 79 5.00 4.91 -8.41
C GLU A 79 4.71 5.82 -7.22
N TYR A 80 3.52 6.41 -7.14
CA TYR A 80 3.08 7.10 -5.91
C TYR A 80 3.05 6.12 -4.73
N PHE A 81 2.80 4.84 -4.99
CA PHE A 81 2.64 3.80 -3.96
C PHE A 81 3.96 3.21 -3.45
N LYS A 82 5.09 3.55 -4.09
CA LYS A 82 6.41 3.01 -3.74
C LYS A 82 6.78 3.20 -2.24
N PRO A 83 6.51 4.33 -1.58
CA PRO A 83 6.81 4.49 -0.16
C PRO A 83 6.06 3.48 0.72
N LEU A 84 4.81 3.15 0.38
CA LEU A 84 4.01 2.13 1.09
C LEU A 84 4.56 0.71 0.86
N ALA A 85 4.99 0.39 -0.35
CA ALA A 85 5.67 -0.88 -0.61
C ALA A 85 6.97 -1.01 0.20
N VAL A 86 7.77 0.06 0.28
CA VAL A 86 9.00 0.09 1.09
C VAL A 86 8.68 -0.07 2.58
N TYR A 87 7.66 0.62 3.08
CA TYR A 87 7.17 0.42 4.44
C TYR A 87 6.86 -1.05 4.72
N GLY A 88 6.10 -1.72 3.83
CA GLY A 88 5.72 -3.11 4.04
C GLY A 88 6.91 -4.06 4.15
N ILE A 89 7.96 -3.85 3.35
CA ILE A 89 9.21 -4.62 3.47
C ILE A 89 9.90 -4.36 4.82
N ILE A 90 10.03 -3.09 5.22
CA ILE A 90 10.68 -2.73 6.49
C ILE A 90 9.90 -3.32 7.66
N ALA A 91 8.58 -3.15 7.68
CA ALA A 91 7.71 -3.69 8.71
C ALA A 91 7.74 -5.23 8.76
N PHE A 92 7.84 -5.91 7.62
CA PHE A 92 8.05 -7.36 7.57
C PHE A 92 9.39 -7.77 8.21
N LEU A 93 10.49 -7.07 7.91
CA LEU A 93 11.78 -7.34 8.53
C LEU A 93 11.73 -7.11 10.05
N MET A 94 11.06 -6.04 10.48
CA MET A 94 10.85 -5.75 11.90
C MET A 94 10.00 -6.83 12.60
N ARG A 95 8.92 -7.30 11.96
CA ARG A 95 8.09 -8.40 12.47
C ARG A 95 8.87 -9.71 12.53
N SER A 96 9.72 -9.99 11.55
CA SER A 96 10.59 -11.16 11.53
C SER A 96 11.63 -11.11 12.66
N ALA A 97 12.27 -9.95 12.88
CA ALA A 97 13.22 -9.75 13.97
C ALA A 97 12.56 -9.90 15.36
N ASN A 98 11.29 -9.52 15.48
CA ASN A 98 10.53 -9.64 16.74
C ASN A 98 10.23 -11.10 17.13
N VAL A 99 10.30 -12.05 16.19
CA VAL A 99 10.26 -13.48 16.51
C VAL A 99 11.50 -13.89 17.33
N ILE A 100 12.64 -13.24 17.07
CA ILE A 100 13.91 -13.50 17.78
C ILE A 100 13.98 -12.67 19.06
N PHE A 101 13.56 -11.40 19.01
CA PHE A 101 13.63 -10.45 20.13
C PHE A 101 12.25 -9.92 20.54
N PRO A 102 11.43 -10.71 21.26
CA PRO A 102 10.04 -10.34 21.57
C PRO A 102 9.91 -9.16 22.55
N GLN A 103 10.97 -8.85 23.28
CA GLN A 103 11.02 -7.78 24.30
C GLN A 103 10.76 -6.39 23.70
N PHE A 104 10.99 -6.20 22.39
CA PHE A 104 10.83 -4.91 21.71
C PHE A 104 9.48 -4.73 21.02
N SER A 105 8.48 -5.55 21.35
CA SER A 105 7.17 -5.55 20.66
C SER A 105 6.44 -4.20 20.69
N ILE A 106 6.50 -3.45 21.79
CA ILE A 106 5.89 -2.12 21.93
C ILE A 106 6.62 -1.09 21.07
N ILE A 107 7.95 -1.05 21.16
CA ILE A 107 8.79 -0.11 20.40
C ILE A 107 8.62 -0.37 18.89
N ARG A 108 8.59 -1.64 18.48
CA ARG A 108 8.27 -2.04 17.11
C ARG A 108 6.92 -1.50 16.68
N GLY A 109 5.89 -1.68 17.50
CA GLY A 109 4.53 -1.20 17.19
C GLY A 109 4.50 0.30 16.93
N ILE A 110 5.16 1.10 17.77
CA ILE A 110 5.26 2.56 17.60
C ILE A 110 5.99 2.92 16.30
N LEU A 111 7.13 2.27 16.04
CA LEU A 111 7.91 2.50 14.82
C LEU A 111 7.14 2.12 13.56
N GLU A 112 6.45 0.98 13.57
CA GLU A 112 5.65 0.50 12.43
C GLU A 112 4.51 1.47 12.12
N GLN A 113 3.76 1.93 13.13
CA GLN A 113 2.68 2.91 12.93
C GLN A 113 3.22 4.28 12.48
N GLY A 114 4.36 4.73 13.03
CA GLY A 114 5.01 5.97 12.59
C GLY A 114 5.51 5.90 11.14
N LEU A 115 6.10 4.78 10.74
CA LEU A 115 6.55 4.53 9.37
C LEU A 115 5.36 4.42 8.40
N LEU A 116 4.27 3.75 8.80
CA LEU A 116 3.05 3.65 8.01
C LEU A 116 2.45 5.03 7.74
N LEU A 117 2.27 5.83 8.79
CA LEU A 117 1.71 7.18 8.68
C LEU A 117 2.56 8.05 7.75
N THR A 118 3.88 7.99 7.93
CA THR A 118 4.83 8.73 7.08
C THR A 118 4.74 8.27 5.63
N ALA A 119 4.72 6.96 5.37
CA ALA A 119 4.59 6.39 4.04
C ALA A 119 3.27 6.77 3.36
N LEU A 120 2.16 6.83 4.11
CA LEU A 120 0.86 7.28 3.60
C LEU A 120 0.91 8.75 3.18
N ILE A 121 1.45 9.64 4.03
CA ILE A 121 1.59 11.06 3.73
C ILE A 121 2.42 11.27 2.45
N PHE A 122 3.60 10.66 2.38
CA PHE A 122 4.47 10.79 1.20
C PHE A 122 3.83 10.22 -0.08
N SER A 123 3.12 9.10 0.03
CA SER A 123 2.48 8.46 -1.12
C SER A 123 1.37 9.32 -1.71
N TYR A 124 0.47 9.84 -0.87
CA TYR A 124 -0.64 10.67 -1.33
C TYR A 124 -0.20 12.08 -1.75
N TYR A 125 0.84 12.62 -1.11
CA TYR A 125 1.49 13.84 -1.58
C TYR A 125 2.07 13.66 -3.00
N LYS A 126 2.81 12.56 -3.23
CA LYS A 126 3.37 12.22 -4.54
C LYS A 126 2.26 11.99 -5.58
N LEU A 127 1.15 11.36 -5.20
CA LEU A 127 -0.02 11.19 -6.06
C LEU A 127 -0.57 12.55 -6.52
N GLY A 128 -0.76 13.48 -5.57
CA GLY A 128 -1.23 14.84 -5.86
C GLY A 128 -0.31 15.56 -6.85
N ILE A 129 1.02 15.45 -6.69
CA ILE A 129 2.00 16.02 -7.61
C ILE A 129 1.85 15.43 -9.02
N ILE A 130 1.86 14.09 -9.14
CA ILE A 130 1.79 13.40 -10.44
C ILE A 130 0.50 13.80 -11.17
N VAL A 131 -0.65 13.80 -10.48
CA VAL A 131 -1.93 14.15 -11.11
C VAL A 131 -1.99 15.63 -11.45
N SER A 132 -1.44 16.52 -10.61
CA SER A 132 -1.43 17.97 -10.86
C SER A 132 -0.64 18.37 -12.10
N SER A 133 0.36 17.58 -12.51
CA SER A 133 1.13 17.84 -13.74
C SER A 133 0.26 17.87 -15.00
N ASN A 134 -0.89 17.18 -14.99
CA ASN A 134 -1.84 17.18 -16.10
C ASN A 134 -2.76 18.42 -16.12
N PHE A 135 -2.72 19.28 -15.10
CA PHE A 135 -3.63 20.44 -14.95
C PHE A 135 -2.84 21.69 -14.56
N GLN A 136 -2.17 22.33 -15.53
CA GLN A 136 -1.33 23.53 -15.30
C GLN A 136 -2.07 24.68 -14.60
N GLU A 137 -3.33 24.93 -14.92
CA GLU A 137 -4.10 26.04 -14.34
C GLU A 137 -4.69 25.75 -12.96
N ARG A 138 -4.82 24.48 -12.57
CA ARG A 138 -5.53 24.07 -11.33
C ARG A 138 -4.67 23.23 -10.39
N GLN A 139 -3.34 23.36 -10.49
CA GLN A 139 -2.38 22.49 -9.79
C GLN A 139 -2.62 22.39 -8.28
N SER A 140 -2.81 23.53 -7.60
CA SER A 140 -3.00 23.57 -6.15
C SER A 140 -4.27 22.84 -5.71
N LEU A 141 -5.37 23.02 -6.45
CA LEU A 141 -6.65 22.37 -6.15
C LEU A 141 -6.53 20.86 -6.36
N VAL A 142 -5.89 20.41 -7.44
CA VAL A 142 -5.67 18.99 -7.74
C VAL A 142 -4.79 18.30 -6.69
N LYS A 143 -3.76 18.99 -6.17
CA LYS A 143 -2.92 18.45 -5.09
C LYS A 143 -3.74 18.19 -3.82
N ILE A 144 -4.60 19.12 -3.43
CA ILE A 144 -5.50 18.97 -2.27
C ILE A 144 -6.48 17.83 -2.51
N THR A 145 -7.09 17.74 -3.71
CA THR A 145 -7.99 16.63 -4.04
C THR A 145 -7.28 15.29 -3.98
N GLY A 146 -6.02 15.22 -4.43
CA GLY A 146 -5.15 14.04 -4.32
C GLY A 146 -4.97 13.56 -2.88
N PHE A 147 -4.71 14.49 -1.97
CA PHE A 147 -4.58 14.19 -0.55
C PHE A 147 -5.91 13.74 0.09
N MET A 148 -7.01 14.44 -0.23
CA MET A 148 -8.35 14.08 0.24
C MET A 148 -8.80 12.71 -0.26
N ALA A 149 -8.46 12.35 -1.51
CA ALA A 149 -8.71 11.02 -2.04
C ALA A 149 -7.94 9.94 -1.27
N GLY A 150 -6.73 10.26 -0.79
CA GLY A 150 -5.95 9.39 0.07
C GLY A 150 -6.59 9.17 1.44
N ILE A 151 -7.06 10.24 2.08
CA ILE A 151 -7.81 10.15 3.35
C ILE A 151 -9.07 9.29 3.17
N ALA A 152 -9.87 9.57 2.13
CA ALA A 152 -11.06 8.78 1.83
C ALA A 152 -10.74 7.29 1.61
N THR A 153 -9.63 7.01 0.93
CA THR A 153 -9.14 5.63 0.73
C THR A 153 -8.83 4.96 2.07
N CYS A 154 -8.12 5.64 2.97
CA CYS A 154 -7.80 5.10 4.29
C CYS A 154 -9.03 4.89 5.18
N LEU A 155 -10.10 5.68 5.00
CA LEU A 155 -11.35 5.49 5.74
C LEU A 155 -12.15 4.27 5.23
N ILE A 156 -12.17 4.05 3.92
CA ILE A 156 -12.90 2.94 3.30
C ILE A 156 -12.12 1.63 3.42
N PHE A 157 -10.81 1.70 3.21
CA PHE A 157 -9.89 0.59 3.32
C PHE A 157 -8.86 0.93 4.41
N PRO A 158 -9.14 0.61 5.69
CA PRO A 158 -8.21 0.92 6.76
C PRO A 158 -6.82 0.32 6.43
N PRO A 159 -5.74 1.09 6.60
CA PRO A 159 -4.41 0.57 6.36
C PRO A 159 -4.12 -0.55 7.36
N PRO A 160 -3.18 -1.44 7.02
CA PRO A 160 -2.91 -2.56 7.89
C PRO A 160 -2.23 -2.09 9.19
N LEU A 161 -2.80 -2.53 10.32
CA LEU A 161 -2.27 -2.29 11.66
C LEU A 161 -1.29 -3.39 12.12
#